data_AF-A0A9D4U4X2-F1
#
_entry.id   AF-A0A9D4U4X2-F1
#
_cell.length_a   1.000
_cell.length_b   1.000
_cell.length_c   1.000
_cell.angle_alpha   90.00
_cell.angle_beta   90.00
_cell.angle_gamma   90.00
#
_symmetry.space_group_name_H-M   'P 1'
#
loop_
_entity.id
_entity.type
_entity.pdbx_description
1 polymer ?
#
loop_
_entity_poly.entity_id
_entity_poly.type
_entity_poly.pdbx_seq_one_letter_code
_entity_poly.pdbx_strand_id
1 'polypeptide(L)'
;MDAFHHPASRLGNIVNKSPNYVPLHLTDASDQEFFNSELQREGQQQAASPNPQQQQRGASGAGGGPNNKPVLPTLPASPPPMKVPPYVARAVGSQFVSSPPTERDAHMVELHGQPASSPASVQTMVEGAVKLVTMLNFMKVELGDRKTLRSKEQWQAAGAELIGTMLFVYLGCGSVVATGMLSLGMSPSRLVAIALAHGLAIACLAGATGAISGGHLNPAVTLAFVIAGKETLLRAGLYVGAQLLGAVIGAALLRDATPKLWVGALGSHDLSNGVHPSQAFLMEIMLTFVLIFVIFGVAVDRRGPGVIAPLPIGFAVLVDHLVGVPYTGASMNPARSFGPAVVSGAWSNNFWIYWFGPCFGATFASALYRYVFLEPITILPTTSSTSSSKQPTVASRS
;
A
#
# COMPACT_ATOMS: atom_id res chain seq x y z
N MET A 1 -37.50 -19.47 -9.44
CA MET A 1 -38.26 -19.15 -10.67
C MET A 1 -38.45 -17.65 -10.66
N ASP A 2 -37.42 -16.91 -11.04
CA ASP A 2 -37.24 -16.26 -12.37
C ASP A 2 -37.76 -14.81 -12.24
N ALA A 3 -37.14 -13.74 -12.70
CA ALA A 3 -35.99 -13.54 -13.57
C ALA A 3 -35.36 -12.16 -13.26
N PHE A 4 -34.12 -12.00 -13.75
CA PHE A 4 -33.30 -10.79 -13.75
C PHE A 4 -33.95 -9.60 -14.49
N HIS A 5 -33.81 -8.39 -13.94
CA HIS A 5 -33.96 -7.13 -14.68
C HIS A 5 -32.66 -6.30 -14.63
N HIS A 6 -32.18 -5.97 -15.84
CA HIS A 6 -31.06 -5.09 -16.19
C HIS A 6 -31.26 -3.63 -15.71
N PRO A 7 -30.16 -2.84 -15.60
CA PRO A 7 -30.19 -1.54 -16.26
C PRO A 7 -28.90 -1.23 -17.03
N ALA A 8 -28.95 -1.40 -18.35
CA ALA A 8 -28.05 -0.73 -19.29
C ALA A 8 -28.74 0.57 -19.74
N SER A 9 -28.41 1.69 -19.08
CA SER A 9 -28.86 3.01 -19.52
C SER A 9 -27.97 4.15 -18.99
N ARG A 10 -26.64 4.02 -19.07
CA ARG A 10 -25.70 5.16 -18.90
C ARG A 10 -24.37 4.99 -19.66
N LEU A 11 -24.40 4.63 -20.94
CA LEU A 11 -23.20 4.63 -21.80
C LEU A 11 -23.49 5.30 -23.14
N GLY A 12 -23.91 6.56 -23.07
CA GLY A 12 -24.12 7.41 -24.23
C GLY A 12 -23.73 8.85 -23.88
N ASN A 13 -22.52 9.05 -23.35
CA ASN A 13 -21.77 10.31 -23.44
C ASN A 13 -20.40 10.14 -22.79
N ILE A 14 -19.38 10.73 -23.43
CA ILE A 14 -17.93 10.72 -23.11
C ILE A 14 -17.15 9.67 -23.92
N VAL A 15 -17.13 9.85 -25.24
CA VAL A 15 -15.95 9.53 -26.07
C VAL A 15 -15.46 10.86 -26.65
N ASN A 16 -14.67 11.61 -25.88
CA ASN A 16 -13.58 12.43 -26.39
C ASN A 16 -12.75 13.01 -25.23
N LYS A 17 -11.42 12.97 -25.36
CA LYS A 17 -10.35 13.41 -24.45
C LYS A 17 -9.71 12.31 -23.58
N SER A 18 -8.77 11.58 -24.17
CA SER A 18 -7.48 11.21 -23.54
C SER A 18 -6.50 10.77 -24.64
N PRO A 19 -5.33 11.41 -24.80
CA PRO A 19 -4.30 10.95 -25.72
C PRO A 19 -3.46 9.90 -24.99
N ASN A 20 -3.65 8.62 -25.34
CA ASN A 20 -2.68 7.52 -25.24
C ASN A 20 -3.45 6.20 -25.44
N TYR A 21 -3.70 5.85 -26.70
CA TYR A 21 -4.11 4.51 -27.10
C TYR A 21 -2.93 3.88 -27.82
N VAL A 22 -2.42 2.76 -27.29
CA VAL A 22 -1.55 1.85 -28.05
C VAL A 22 -2.48 0.95 -28.86
N PRO A 23 -2.40 0.92 -30.20
CA PRO A 23 -3.31 0.10 -30.99
C PRO A 23 -3.02 -1.39 -30.74
N LEU A 24 -4.09 -2.15 -30.49
CA LEU A 24 -4.08 -3.60 -30.50
C LEU A 24 -3.72 -4.05 -31.93
N HIS A 25 -2.55 -4.66 -32.12
CA HIS A 25 -2.22 -5.33 -33.38
C HIS A 25 -3.05 -6.61 -33.48
N LEU A 26 -4.15 -6.55 -34.21
CA LEU A 26 -4.87 -7.73 -34.68
C LEU A 26 -4.04 -8.33 -35.83
N THR A 27 -3.58 -9.57 -35.67
CA THR A 27 -2.63 -10.21 -36.61
C THR A 27 -3.32 -11.04 -37.70
N ASP A 28 -4.65 -11.02 -37.81
CA ASP A 28 -5.33 -11.82 -38.83
C ASP A 28 -6.53 -11.09 -39.46
N ALA A 29 -6.64 -11.17 -40.78
CA ALA A 29 -7.65 -10.46 -41.58
C ALA A 29 -9.09 -10.94 -41.28
N SER A 30 -9.23 -12.18 -40.78
CA SER A 30 -10.52 -12.76 -40.39
C SER A 30 -11.15 -12.10 -39.16
N ASP A 31 -10.33 -11.63 -38.21
CA ASP A 31 -10.81 -11.03 -36.97
C ASP A 31 -11.37 -9.62 -37.19
N GLN A 32 -10.80 -8.92 -38.18
CA GLN A 32 -11.24 -7.58 -38.56
C GLN A 32 -12.55 -7.60 -39.36
N GLU A 33 -12.75 -8.61 -40.21
CA GLU A 33 -14.04 -8.81 -40.91
C GLU A 33 -15.17 -9.24 -39.96
N PHE A 34 -14.87 -10.13 -39.00
CA PHE A 34 -15.84 -10.53 -37.97
C PHE A 34 -16.32 -9.32 -37.15
N PHE A 35 -15.39 -8.49 -36.67
CA PHE A 35 -15.70 -7.30 -35.89
C PHE A 35 -16.52 -6.26 -36.67
N ASN A 36 -16.20 -6.06 -37.95
CA ASN A 36 -16.95 -5.14 -38.81
C ASN A 36 -18.37 -5.66 -39.13
N SER A 37 -18.55 -6.98 -39.23
CA SER A 37 -19.86 -7.59 -39.48
C SER A 37 -20.80 -7.47 -38.27
N GLU A 38 -20.25 -7.52 -37.05
CA GLU A 38 -21.04 -7.43 -35.82
C GLU A 38 -21.50 -5.98 -35.55
N LEU A 39 -20.63 -5.00 -35.82
CA LEU A 39 -20.98 -3.56 -35.75
C LEU A 39 -22.10 -3.18 -36.73
N GLN A 40 -22.12 -3.76 -37.93
CA GLN A 40 -23.20 -3.52 -38.89
C GLN A 40 -24.52 -4.16 -38.45
N ARG A 41 -24.47 -5.31 -37.78
CA ARG A 41 -25.66 -5.97 -37.22
C ARG A 41 -26.29 -5.18 -36.08
N GLU A 42 -25.47 -4.62 -35.18
CA GLU A 42 -25.96 -3.78 -34.08
C GLU A 42 -26.57 -2.46 -34.59
N GLY A 43 -25.95 -1.85 -35.62
CA GLY A 43 -26.47 -0.63 -36.26
C GLY A 43 -27.82 -0.81 -36.95
N GLN A 44 -28.08 -1.99 -37.54
CA GLN A 44 -29.37 -2.30 -38.18
C GLN A 44 -30.46 -2.67 -37.17
N GLN A 45 -30.11 -3.27 -36.02
CA GLN A 45 -31.10 -3.60 -34.98
C GLN A 45 -31.61 -2.38 -34.22
N GLN A 46 -30.80 -1.31 -34.09
CA GLN A 46 -31.24 -0.07 -33.42
C GLN A 46 -32.17 0.79 -34.29
N ALA A 47 -32.18 0.62 -35.61
CA ALA A 47 -33.04 1.39 -36.52
C ALA A 47 -34.49 0.87 -36.61
N ALA A 48 -34.81 -0.28 -36.01
CA ALA A 48 -36.05 -1.01 -36.28
C ALA A 48 -37.08 -1.08 -35.11
N SER A 49 -36.96 -0.27 -34.05
CA SER A 49 -37.89 -0.35 -32.91
C SER A 49 -38.58 1.00 -32.57
N PRO A 50 -39.90 1.16 -32.78
CA PRO A 50 -40.63 2.35 -32.34
C PRO A 50 -40.98 2.26 -30.85
N ASN A 51 -40.70 3.31 -30.07
CA ASN A 51 -40.94 3.33 -28.62
C ASN A 51 -42.33 3.96 -28.27
N PRO A 52 -43.23 3.33 -27.47
CA PRO A 52 -44.65 3.73 -27.34
C PRO A 52 -44.98 4.74 -26.22
N GLN A 53 -44.05 5.59 -25.78
CA GLN A 53 -44.24 6.43 -24.57
C GLN A 53 -44.36 7.95 -24.81
N GLN A 54 -44.90 8.38 -25.95
CA GLN A 54 -45.29 9.78 -26.19
C GLN A 54 -46.80 10.00 -26.43
N GLN A 55 -47.65 9.04 -26.05
CA GLN A 55 -49.11 9.16 -26.12
C GLN A 55 -49.73 9.11 -24.73
N GLN A 56 -49.52 10.15 -23.91
CA GLN A 56 -50.41 10.51 -22.79
C GLN A 56 -49.89 11.78 -22.11
N ARG A 57 -50.08 12.94 -22.75
CA ARG A 57 -50.21 14.27 -22.12
C ARG A 57 -50.52 15.27 -23.23
N GLY A 58 -51.78 15.70 -23.31
CA GLY A 58 -52.19 16.78 -24.21
C GLY A 58 -53.56 16.57 -24.84
N ALA A 59 -54.62 16.58 -24.04
CA ALA A 59 -55.98 16.83 -24.52
C ALA A 59 -56.58 17.98 -23.69
N SER A 60 -56.34 19.22 -24.11
CA SER A 60 -57.27 20.34 -23.98
C SER A 60 -56.69 21.61 -24.61
N GLY A 61 -57.54 22.35 -25.35
CA GLY A 61 -57.32 23.77 -25.66
C GLY A 61 -56.91 24.08 -27.10
N ALA A 62 -57.91 24.34 -27.95
CA ALA A 62 -57.75 24.93 -29.27
C ALA A 62 -57.48 26.45 -29.20
N GLY A 63 -56.73 26.99 -30.18
CA GLY A 63 -56.77 28.42 -30.51
C GLY A 63 -55.51 29.01 -31.18
N GLY A 64 -55.59 29.29 -32.49
CA GLY A 64 -55.06 30.51 -33.11
C GLY A 64 -53.67 30.53 -33.79
N GLY A 65 -53.67 30.69 -35.13
CA GLY A 65 -52.77 31.60 -35.86
C GLY A 65 -51.45 31.06 -36.45
N PRO A 66 -51.14 31.28 -37.75
CA PRO A 66 -49.91 30.82 -38.39
C PRO A 66 -48.84 31.93 -38.38
N ASN A 67 -47.68 31.66 -37.79
CA ASN A 67 -46.35 32.16 -38.16
C ASN A 67 -45.38 31.92 -37.00
N ASN A 68 -44.49 30.94 -37.14
CA ASN A 68 -43.11 31.05 -36.64
C ASN A 68 -42.27 29.88 -37.16
N LYS A 69 -41.23 30.23 -37.93
CA LYS A 69 -40.13 29.32 -38.31
C LYS A 69 -39.30 29.00 -37.05
N PRO A 70 -38.78 27.77 -36.87
CA PRO A 70 -37.85 27.50 -35.79
C PRO A 70 -36.48 28.14 -36.07
N VAL A 71 -35.99 28.95 -35.13
CA VAL A 71 -34.64 29.52 -35.10
C VAL A 71 -33.68 28.49 -34.49
N LEU A 72 -32.59 28.20 -35.19
CA LEU A 72 -31.48 27.35 -34.71
C LEU A 72 -30.78 28.02 -33.50
N PRO A 73 -30.39 27.29 -32.44
CA PRO A 73 -29.58 27.88 -31.37
C PRO A 73 -28.14 28.13 -31.86
N THR A 74 -27.68 29.37 -31.73
CA THR A 74 -26.30 29.78 -31.97
C THR A 74 -25.36 29.24 -30.88
N LEU A 75 -24.24 28.65 -31.28
CA LEU A 75 -23.13 28.24 -30.40
C LEU A 75 -22.54 29.46 -29.66
N PRO A 76 -22.19 29.36 -28.36
CA PRO A 76 -21.46 30.43 -27.68
C PRO A 76 -20.03 30.55 -28.20
N ALA A 77 -19.59 31.80 -28.38
CA ALA A 77 -18.23 32.14 -28.81
C ALA A 77 -17.16 31.68 -27.82
N SER A 78 -15.99 31.29 -28.34
CA SER A 78 -14.81 30.90 -27.57
C SER A 78 -14.30 32.07 -26.69
N PRO A 79 -13.81 31.81 -25.46
CA PRO A 79 -13.21 32.86 -24.64
C PRO A 79 -11.87 33.33 -25.24
N PRO A 80 -11.52 34.62 -25.08
CA PRO A 80 -10.27 35.17 -25.61
C PRO A 80 -9.04 34.62 -24.86
N PRO A 81 -7.86 34.58 -25.52
CA PRO A 81 -6.63 34.08 -24.91
C PRO A 81 -6.19 34.97 -23.74
N MET A 82 -5.86 34.31 -22.63
CA MET A 82 -5.38 34.93 -21.39
C MET A 82 -3.97 35.51 -21.62
N LYS A 83 -3.81 36.83 -21.45
CA LYS A 83 -2.51 37.51 -21.50
C LYS A 83 -1.73 37.21 -20.22
N VAL A 84 -0.59 36.53 -20.36
CA VAL A 84 0.37 36.30 -19.27
C VAL A 84 1.22 37.58 -19.09
N PRO A 85 1.32 38.18 -17.89
CA PRO A 85 2.23 39.31 -17.67
C PRO A 85 3.69 38.84 -17.62
N PRO A 86 4.66 39.64 -18.11
CA PRO A 86 6.07 39.28 -18.06
C PRO A 86 6.60 39.33 -16.63
N TYR A 87 7.32 38.26 -16.26
CA TYR A 87 8.06 38.14 -15.01
C TYR A 87 9.22 39.15 -15.00
N VAL A 88 9.12 40.21 -14.19
CA VAL A 88 10.21 41.17 -13.98
C VAL A 88 11.14 40.62 -12.91
N ALA A 89 12.31 40.16 -13.33
CA ALA A 89 13.44 39.92 -12.44
C ALA A 89 13.92 41.26 -11.87
N ARG A 90 13.83 41.45 -10.55
CA ARG A 90 14.41 42.61 -9.87
C ARG A 90 15.65 42.20 -9.09
N ALA A 91 16.80 42.42 -9.71
CA ALA A 91 18.09 42.53 -9.02
C ALA A 91 18.34 44.01 -8.73
N VAL A 92 18.46 44.39 -7.46
CA VAL A 92 19.07 45.63 -6.95
C VAL A 92 19.52 45.29 -5.52
N GLY A 93 20.78 45.35 -5.11
CA GLY A 93 21.77 46.38 -5.40
C GLY A 93 21.95 47.20 -4.13
N SER A 94 23.08 47.00 -3.47
CA SER A 94 23.55 47.65 -2.23
C SER A 94 23.39 49.18 -2.22
N GLN A 95 22.86 49.74 -1.13
CA GLN A 95 23.13 51.13 -0.74
C GLN A 95 23.40 51.20 0.77
N PHE A 96 24.67 51.44 1.08
CA PHE A 96 25.15 51.96 2.36
C PHE A 96 24.74 53.43 2.47
N VAL A 97 24.05 53.80 3.55
CA VAL A 97 24.02 55.18 4.05
C VAL A 97 24.17 55.12 5.56
N SER A 98 25.28 55.66 6.03
CA SER A 98 25.64 55.84 7.44
C SER A 98 25.00 57.12 7.99
N SER A 99 24.26 57.01 9.10
CA SER A 99 23.88 58.13 9.96
C SER A 99 24.44 57.89 11.37
N PRO A 100 24.95 58.93 12.08
CA PRO A 100 25.62 58.78 13.37
C PRO A 100 24.62 58.53 14.52
N PRO A 101 25.04 57.88 15.63
CA PRO A 101 24.15 57.49 16.71
C PRO A 101 23.86 58.66 17.66
N THR A 102 22.58 58.88 17.97
CA THR A 102 22.14 59.78 19.04
C THR A 102 21.76 58.99 20.29
N GLU A 103 22.26 59.47 21.43
CA GLU A 103 22.09 59.03 22.84
C GLU A 103 20.70 58.47 23.22
N ARG A 104 20.44 57.19 22.93
CA ARG A 104 19.39 56.39 23.61
C ARG A 104 19.80 54.94 23.86
N ASP A 105 21.10 54.65 23.93
CA ASP A 105 21.64 53.32 24.22
C ASP A 105 22.32 53.23 25.60
N ALA A 106 21.70 53.82 26.62
CA ALA A 106 22.19 53.77 28.01
C ALA A 106 21.19 53.09 28.96
N HIS A 107 20.40 52.14 28.47
CA HIS A 107 19.53 51.32 29.33
C HIS A 107 19.45 49.83 28.97
N MET A 108 20.40 49.30 28.19
CA MET A 108 20.49 47.86 27.90
C MET A 108 21.92 47.36 28.13
N VAL A 109 22.40 47.47 29.37
CA VAL A 109 23.56 46.72 29.87
C VAL A 109 23.08 45.80 30.97
N GLU A 110 22.37 44.75 30.57
CA GLU A 110 22.37 43.44 31.23
C GLU A 110 21.51 42.51 30.38
N LEU A 111 22.15 41.71 29.52
CA LEU A 111 21.70 40.40 29.03
C LEU A 111 22.69 39.95 27.94
N HIS A 112 23.90 39.59 28.38
CA HIS A 112 24.78 38.73 27.60
C HIS A 112 24.63 37.29 28.13
N GLY A 113 24.42 36.35 27.21
CA GLY A 113 24.83 34.97 27.40
C GLY A 113 23.75 33.92 27.62
N GLN A 114 22.94 33.65 26.60
CA GLN A 114 22.41 32.29 26.38
C GLN A 114 22.47 31.99 24.87
N PRO A 115 23.17 30.94 24.40
CA PRO A 115 22.99 30.48 23.03
C PRO A 115 21.53 30.07 22.85
N ALA A 116 20.91 30.52 21.76
CA ALA A 116 19.53 30.17 21.42
C ALA A 116 19.38 28.64 21.47
N SER A 117 18.68 28.14 22.48
CA SER A 117 18.35 26.72 22.58
C SER A 117 17.49 26.39 21.37
N SER A 118 17.92 25.39 20.60
CA SER A 118 17.09 24.78 19.56
C SER A 118 15.70 24.49 20.16
N PRO A 119 14.60 24.76 19.42
CA PRO A 119 13.25 24.50 19.94
C PRO A 119 13.18 23.06 20.45
N ALA A 120 12.58 22.83 21.62
CA ALA A 120 12.57 21.53 22.29
C ALA A 120 12.19 20.38 21.33
N SER A 121 11.33 20.63 20.34
CA SER A 121 10.94 19.68 19.29
C SER A 121 12.08 19.18 18.40
N VAL A 122 13.05 20.04 18.08
CA VAL A 122 14.23 19.68 17.29
C VAL A 122 15.18 18.83 18.12
N GLN A 123 15.35 19.14 19.40
CA GLN A 123 16.12 18.31 20.33
C GLN A 123 15.48 16.93 20.53
N THR A 124 14.16 16.86 20.70
CA THR A 124 13.47 15.56 20.84
C THR A 124 13.59 14.72 19.57
N MET A 125 13.53 15.35 18.39
CA MET A 125 13.74 14.67 17.10
C MET A 125 15.18 14.18 16.95
N VAL A 126 16.17 14.99 17.30
CA VAL A 126 17.59 14.63 17.21
C VAL A 126 17.91 13.52 18.20
N GLU A 127 17.42 13.59 19.43
CA GLU A 127 17.56 12.52 20.42
C GLU A 127 16.87 11.23 19.96
N GLY A 128 15.67 11.33 19.38
CA GLY A 128 14.97 10.19 18.78
C GLY A 128 15.77 9.56 17.63
N ALA A 129 16.36 10.39 16.76
CA ALA A 129 17.19 9.93 15.65
C ALA A 129 18.51 9.30 16.15
N VAL A 130 19.19 9.90 17.13
CA VAL A 130 20.41 9.35 17.73
C VAL A 130 20.10 8.03 18.44
N LYS A 131 18.97 7.93 19.14
CA LYS A 131 18.52 6.70 19.80
C LYS A 131 18.21 5.61 18.77
N LEU A 132 17.55 5.95 17.66
CA LEU A 132 17.31 5.05 16.54
C LEU A 132 18.63 4.55 15.91
N VAL A 133 19.58 5.44 15.64
CA VAL A 133 20.91 5.08 15.09
C VAL A 133 21.69 4.20 16.07
N THR A 134 21.62 4.50 17.37
CA THR A 134 22.28 3.71 18.40
C THR A 134 21.60 2.34 18.57
N MET A 135 20.27 2.26 18.44
CA MET A 135 19.50 1.01 18.46
C MET A 135 19.87 0.09 17.28
N LEU A 136 20.08 0.65 16.09
CA LEU A 136 20.53 -0.11 14.92
C LEU A 136 21.93 -0.72 15.12
N ASN A 137 22.80 -0.08 15.92
CA ASN A 137 24.13 -0.62 16.25
C ASN A 137 24.10 -1.84 17.19
N PHE A 138 22.98 -2.13 17.86
CA PHE A 138 22.82 -3.31 18.73
C PHE A 138 22.01 -4.45 18.08
N MET A 139 21.77 -4.39 16.78
CA MET A 139 21.17 -5.49 16.03
C MET A 139 22.06 -6.73 16.07
N LYS A 140 21.74 -7.66 16.97
CA LYS A 140 22.26 -9.04 16.92
C LYS A 140 21.57 -9.78 15.78
N VAL A 141 22.09 -9.64 14.57
CA VAL A 141 21.72 -10.46 13.42
C VAL A 141 22.53 -11.75 13.48
N GLU A 142 21.84 -12.89 13.62
CA GLU A 142 22.49 -14.19 13.64
C GLU A 142 22.56 -14.77 12.23
N LEU A 143 23.74 -15.23 11.82
CA LEU A 143 23.92 -15.84 10.51
C LEU A 143 23.14 -17.17 10.40
N GLY A 144 23.16 -17.97 11.47
CA GLY A 144 22.63 -19.34 11.49
C GLY A 144 23.69 -20.40 11.13
N ASP A 145 23.43 -21.67 11.48
CA ASP A 145 24.31 -22.81 11.16
C ASP A 145 23.84 -23.54 9.89
N ARG A 146 24.79 -23.86 9.00
CA ARG A 146 24.55 -24.63 7.77
C ARG A 146 24.04 -26.04 8.05
N LYS A 147 24.36 -26.65 9.20
CA LYS A 147 23.84 -27.96 9.59
C LYS A 147 22.33 -27.91 9.81
N THR A 148 21.82 -26.80 10.31
CA THR A 148 20.39 -26.56 10.55
C THR A 148 19.60 -26.53 9.24
N LEU A 149 20.20 -26.10 8.12
CA LEU A 149 19.57 -26.13 6.79
C LEU A 149 19.35 -27.54 6.23
N ARG A 150 19.97 -28.57 6.82
CA ARG A 150 19.79 -29.97 6.41
C ARG A 150 18.71 -30.69 7.20
N SER A 151 18.10 -30.02 8.19
CA SER A 151 17.06 -30.64 9.01
C SER A 151 15.75 -30.75 8.24
N LYS A 152 15.01 -31.82 8.49
CA LYS A 152 13.70 -32.07 7.87
C LYS A 152 12.72 -30.93 8.19
N GLU A 153 12.77 -30.44 9.42
CA GLU A 153 11.90 -29.39 9.95
C GLU A 153 12.07 -28.09 9.15
N GLN A 154 13.30 -27.74 8.73
CA GLN A 154 13.51 -26.53 7.93
C GLN A 154 12.98 -26.63 6.51
N TRP A 155 13.06 -27.82 5.90
CA TRP A 155 12.44 -28.05 4.61
C TRP A 155 10.91 -28.10 4.70
N GLN A 156 10.36 -28.59 5.80
CA GLN A 156 8.91 -28.50 6.07
C GLN A 156 8.47 -27.04 6.23
N ALA A 157 9.24 -26.24 6.96
CA ALA A 157 8.98 -24.82 7.13
C ALA A 157 9.08 -24.03 5.80
N ALA A 158 10.13 -24.29 5.01
CA ALA A 158 10.27 -23.70 3.68
C ALA A 158 9.14 -24.14 2.73
N GLY A 159 8.71 -25.40 2.80
CA GLY A 159 7.56 -25.89 2.05
C GLY A 159 6.25 -25.19 2.45
N ALA A 160 6.05 -24.92 3.75
CA ALA A 160 4.90 -24.16 4.22
C ALA A 160 4.93 -22.69 3.75
N GLU A 161 6.10 -22.04 3.73
CA GLU A 161 6.27 -20.70 3.15
C GLU A 161 5.98 -20.69 1.63
N LEU A 162 6.47 -21.69 0.90
CA LEU A 162 6.21 -21.84 -0.54
C LEU A 162 4.71 -22.00 -0.82
N ILE A 163 4.06 -22.95 -0.16
CA ILE A 163 2.64 -23.25 -0.39
C ILE A 163 1.76 -22.08 0.08
N GLY A 164 2.09 -21.49 1.24
CA GLY A 164 1.36 -20.36 1.77
C GLY A 164 1.44 -19.15 0.85
N THR A 165 2.62 -18.78 0.35
CA THR A 165 2.76 -17.65 -0.59
C THR A 165 2.15 -17.98 -1.96
N MET A 166 2.25 -19.22 -2.44
CA MET A 166 1.58 -19.67 -3.66
C MET A 166 0.07 -19.47 -3.59
N LEU A 167 -0.56 -19.96 -2.52
CA LEU A 167 -2.00 -19.81 -2.31
C LEU A 167 -2.38 -18.34 -2.09
N PHE A 168 -1.57 -17.57 -1.36
CA PHE A 168 -1.82 -16.14 -1.15
C PHE A 168 -1.82 -15.37 -2.46
N VAL A 169 -0.82 -15.59 -3.33
CA VAL A 169 -0.78 -14.92 -4.63
C VAL A 169 -1.90 -15.40 -5.54
N TYR A 170 -2.20 -16.70 -5.59
CA TYR A 170 -3.30 -17.24 -6.37
C TYR A 170 -4.65 -16.60 -5.98
N LEU A 171 -4.96 -16.55 -4.68
CA LEU A 171 -6.23 -16.02 -4.17
C LEU A 171 -6.29 -14.49 -4.25
N GLY A 172 -5.23 -13.80 -3.81
CA GLY A 172 -5.15 -12.34 -3.81
C GLY A 172 -5.23 -11.78 -5.22
N CYS A 173 -4.34 -12.21 -6.11
CA CYS A 173 -4.35 -11.79 -7.51
C CYS A 173 -5.60 -12.28 -8.24
N GLY A 174 -6.08 -13.48 -7.90
CA GLY A 174 -7.32 -14.03 -8.44
C GLY A 174 -8.53 -13.14 -8.15
N SER A 175 -8.61 -12.53 -6.97
CA SER A 175 -9.66 -11.56 -6.65
C SER A 175 -9.59 -10.30 -7.53
N VAL A 176 -8.39 -9.83 -7.89
CA VAL A 176 -8.19 -8.67 -8.76
C VAL A 176 -8.66 -8.99 -10.19
N VAL A 177 -8.29 -10.17 -10.69
CA VAL A 177 -8.70 -10.68 -12.00
C VAL A 177 -10.22 -10.89 -12.03
N ALA A 178 -10.76 -11.67 -11.10
CA ALA A 178 -12.18 -12.01 -11.04
C ALA A 178 -13.08 -10.76 -10.94
N THR A 179 -12.72 -9.80 -10.09
CA THR A 179 -13.48 -8.53 -10.01
C THR A 179 -13.34 -7.69 -11.27
N GLY A 180 -12.22 -7.78 -12.00
CA GLY A 180 -12.03 -7.14 -13.30
C GLY A 180 -12.89 -7.75 -14.42
N MET A 181 -13.20 -9.03 -14.32
CA MET A 181 -14.15 -9.70 -15.23
C MET A 181 -15.60 -9.21 -15.04
N LEU A 182 -15.93 -8.75 -13.83
CA LEU A 182 -17.29 -8.34 -13.45
C LEU A 182 -17.51 -6.83 -13.55
N SER A 183 -16.46 -6.03 -13.43
CA SER A 183 -16.55 -4.57 -13.41
C SER A 183 -15.36 -3.92 -14.10
N LEU A 184 -15.66 -2.97 -15.00
CA LEU A 184 -14.64 -2.11 -15.60
C LEU A 184 -14.18 -1.05 -14.59
N GLY A 185 -12.86 -0.84 -14.51
CA GLY A 185 -12.25 0.16 -13.64
C GLY A 185 -12.38 -0.14 -12.14
N MET A 186 -11.92 0.80 -11.31
CA MET A 186 -12.00 0.69 -9.85
C MET A 186 -13.29 1.31 -9.32
N SER A 187 -14.05 0.56 -8.54
CA SER A 187 -15.23 1.02 -7.81
C SER A 187 -15.07 0.76 -6.30
N PRO A 188 -15.84 1.42 -5.42
CA PRO A 188 -15.79 1.15 -3.98
C PRO A 188 -16.06 -0.32 -3.62
N SER A 189 -17.03 -0.96 -4.29
CA SER A 189 -17.33 -2.39 -4.04
C SER A 189 -16.20 -3.30 -4.49
N ARG A 190 -15.55 -2.99 -5.62
CA ARG A 190 -14.38 -3.74 -6.10
C ARG A 190 -13.19 -3.60 -5.16
N LEU A 191 -12.94 -2.38 -4.66
CA LEU A 191 -11.89 -2.12 -3.67
C LEU A 191 -12.10 -2.96 -2.40
N VAL A 192 -13.33 -2.97 -1.86
CA VAL A 192 -13.68 -3.76 -0.66
C VAL A 192 -13.51 -5.26 -0.92
N ALA A 193 -13.94 -5.77 -2.08
CA ALA A 193 -13.78 -7.18 -2.42
C ALA A 193 -12.31 -7.61 -2.50
N ILE A 194 -11.45 -6.79 -3.14
CA ILE A 194 -10.00 -7.04 -3.20
C ILE A 194 -9.39 -7.02 -1.81
N ALA A 195 -9.74 -6.03 -0.98
CA ALA A 195 -9.23 -5.90 0.38
C ALA A 195 -9.62 -7.07 1.28
N LEU A 196 -10.89 -7.49 1.23
CA LEU A 196 -11.38 -8.66 1.96
C LEU A 196 -10.66 -9.93 1.53
N ALA A 197 -10.50 -10.14 0.22
CA ALA A 197 -9.84 -11.34 -0.30
C ALA A 197 -8.39 -11.46 0.18
N HIS A 198 -7.62 -10.36 0.11
CA HIS A 198 -6.21 -10.38 0.56
C HIS A 198 -6.09 -10.53 2.07
N GLY A 199 -6.89 -9.79 2.84
CA GLY A 199 -6.85 -9.86 4.29
C GLY A 199 -7.27 -11.22 4.84
N LEU A 200 -8.38 -11.78 4.34
CA LEU A 200 -8.86 -13.11 4.74
C LEU A 200 -7.91 -14.22 4.28
N ALA A 201 -7.32 -14.11 3.09
CA ALA A 201 -6.30 -15.05 2.64
C ALA A 201 -5.10 -15.08 3.61
N ILE A 202 -4.59 -13.92 4.04
CA ILE A 202 -3.51 -13.86 5.03
C ILE A 202 -3.96 -14.43 6.38
N ALA A 203 -5.14 -14.09 6.88
CA ALA A 203 -5.65 -14.65 8.13
C ALA A 203 -5.69 -16.19 8.11
N CYS A 204 -6.23 -16.77 7.03
CA CYS A 204 -6.32 -18.22 6.88
C CYS A 204 -4.94 -18.87 6.70
N LEU A 205 -4.10 -18.33 5.81
CA LEU A 205 -2.85 -18.96 5.42
C LEU A 205 -1.77 -18.80 6.50
N ALA A 206 -1.67 -17.64 7.15
CA ALA A 206 -0.81 -17.45 8.31
C ALA A 206 -1.25 -18.34 9.48
N GLY A 207 -2.56 -18.54 9.67
CA GLY A 207 -3.09 -19.47 10.67
C GLY A 207 -2.76 -20.93 10.35
N ALA A 208 -2.87 -21.34 9.08
CA ALA A 208 -2.59 -22.70 8.65
C ALA A 208 -1.10 -23.05 8.66
N THR A 209 -0.23 -22.09 8.34
CA THR A 209 1.22 -22.29 8.21
C THR A 209 2.00 -21.86 9.44
N GLY A 210 1.42 -21.05 10.33
CA GLY A 210 2.08 -20.44 11.48
C GLY A 210 2.74 -21.44 12.42
N ALA A 211 2.10 -22.57 12.71
CA ALA A 211 2.67 -23.61 13.56
C ALA A 211 3.84 -24.38 12.91
N ILE A 212 4.00 -24.28 11.59
CA ILE A 212 5.03 -25.00 10.81
C ILE A 212 6.23 -24.09 10.55
N SER A 213 5.99 -22.88 10.04
CA SER A 213 7.05 -21.96 9.61
C SER A 213 7.08 -20.61 10.35
N GLY A 214 6.04 -20.28 11.12
CA GLY A 214 5.77 -18.91 11.56
C GLY A 214 4.89 -18.13 10.58
N GLY A 215 4.61 -18.67 9.39
CA GLY A 215 3.66 -18.11 8.43
C GLY A 215 4.00 -16.69 7.98
N HIS A 216 5.26 -16.45 7.60
CA HIS A 216 5.70 -15.11 7.19
C HIS A 216 5.06 -14.71 5.86
N LEU A 217 5.11 -15.62 4.88
CA LEU A 217 4.53 -15.53 3.54
C LEU A 217 4.90 -14.27 2.75
N ASN A 218 5.93 -13.56 3.22
CA ASN A 218 6.30 -12.21 2.81
C ASN A 218 7.80 -11.96 3.12
N PRO A 219 8.62 -11.57 2.12
CA PRO A 219 10.02 -11.22 2.33
C PRO A 219 10.23 -10.07 3.32
N ALA A 220 9.35 -9.06 3.34
CA ALA A 220 9.45 -7.93 4.28
C ALA A 220 9.15 -8.36 5.72
N VAL A 221 8.19 -9.27 5.93
CA VAL A 221 7.94 -9.87 7.26
C VAL A 221 9.14 -10.71 7.69
N THR A 222 9.71 -11.50 6.78
CA THR A 222 10.91 -12.30 7.07
C THR A 222 12.08 -11.41 7.48
N LEU A 223 12.30 -10.30 6.77
CA LEU A 223 13.29 -9.29 7.14
C LEU A 223 13.04 -8.69 8.53
N ALA A 224 11.79 -8.35 8.86
CA ALA A 224 11.43 -7.83 10.18
C ALA A 224 11.81 -8.81 11.31
N PHE A 225 11.58 -10.11 11.11
CA PHE A 225 11.95 -11.14 12.10
C PHE A 225 13.47 -11.28 12.24
N VAL A 226 14.24 -11.14 11.15
CA VAL A 226 15.72 -11.09 11.21
C VAL A 226 16.19 -9.89 12.03
N ILE A 227 15.65 -8.70 11.74
CA ILE A 227 15.98 -7.46 12.47
C ILE A 227 15.63 -7.60 13.95
N ALA A 228 14.53 -8.29 14.25
CA ALA A 228 14.10 -8.57 15.61
C ALA A 228 14.90 -9.69 16.32
N GLY A 229 15.88 -10.30 15.65
CA GLY A 229 16.65 -11.43 16.19
C GLY A 229 15.78 -12.65 16.48
N LYS A 230 14.66 -12.78 15.76
CA LYS A 230 13.71 -13.90 15.82
C LYS A 230 13.89 -14.89 14.70
N GLU A 231 14.69 -14.54 13.70
CA GLU A 231 15.05 -15.40 12.58
C GLU A 231 16.52 -15.21 12.17
N THR A 232 17.16 -16.29 11.72
CA THR A 232 18.55 -16.28 11.24
C THR A 232 18.63 -15.90 9.77
N LEU A 233 19.74 -15.30 9.33
CA LEU A 233 19.93 -14.91 7.93
C LEU A 233 19.83 -16.09 6.95
N LEU A 234 20.40 -17.24 7.32
CA LEU A 234 20.36 -18.42 6.46
C LEU A 234 18.93 -18.95 6.26
N ARG A 235 18.14 -19.06 7.34
CA ARG A 235 16.74 -19.50 7.23
C ARG A 235 15.87 -18.44 6.56
N ALA A 236 16.12 -17.16 6.82
CA ALA A 236 15.47 -16.08 6.10
C ALA A 236 15.72 -16.14 4.59
N GLY A 237 16.95 -16.44 4.16
CA GLY A 237 17.27 -16.65 2.74
C GLY A 237 16.49 -17.82 2.13
N LEU A 238 16.35 -18.93 2.85
CA LEU A 238 15.53 -20.07 2.43
C LEU A 238 14.04 -19.69 2.32
N TYR A 239 13.52 -18.95 3.29
CA TYR A 239 12.14 -18.46 3.29
C TYR A 239 11.87 -17.53 2.13
N VAL A 240 12.73 -16.54 1.90
CA VAL A 240 12.58 -15.60 0.79
C VAL A 240 12.62 -16.33 -0.54
N GLY A 241 13.53 -17.30 -0.72
CA GLY A 241 13.56 -18.13 -1.92
C GLY A 241 12.26 -18.92 -2.12
N ALA A 242 11.76 -19.55 -1.05
CA ALA A 242 10.49 -20.29 -1.08
C ALA A 242 9.28 -19.39 -1.38
N GLN A 243 9.20 -18.21 -0.77
CA GLN A 243 8.13 -17.23 -0.98
C GLN A 243 8.11 -16.71 -2.42
N LEU A 244 9.28 -16.35 -2.97
CA LEU A 244 9.39 -15.89 -4.36
C LEU A 244 8.99 -16.98 -5.36
N LEU A 245 9.46 -18.21 -5.14
CA LEU A 245 9.08 -19.35 -5.98
C LEU A 245 7.58 -19.65 -5.87
N GLY A 246 7.04 -19.67 -4.65
CA GLY A 246 5.63 -19.85 -4.39
C GLY A 246 4.79 -18.79 -5.10
N ALA A 247 5.17 -17.52 -5.02
CA ALA A 247 4.49 -16.42 -5.70
C ALA A 247 4.43 -16.60 -7.23
N VAL A 248 5.55 -17.02 -7.86
CA VAL A 248 5.59 -17.30 -9.30
C VAL A 248 4.66 -18.46 -9.65
N ILE A 249 4.70 -19.56 -8.88
CA ILE A 249 3.82 -20.71 -9.11
C ILE A 249 2.35 -20.31 -8.96
N GLY A 250 2.00 -19.55 -7.91
CA GLY A 250 0.63 -19.08 -7.67
C GLY A 250 0.10 -18.20 -8.81
N ALA A 251 0.92 -17.29 -9.32
CA ALA A 251 0.58 -16.46 -10.47
C ALA A 251 0.46 -17.27 -11.78
N ALA A 252 1.32 -18.28 -12.00
CA ALA A 252 1.26 -19.16 -13.16
C ALA A 252 -0.01 -20.02 -13.14
N LEU A 253 -0.35 -20.61 -11.99
CA LEU A 253 -1.59 -21.35 -11.81
C LEU A 253 -2.82 -20.45 -12.06
N LEU A 254 -2.79 -19.20 -11.58
CA LEU A 254 -3.86 -18.25 -11.84
C LEU A 254 -3.99 -17.93 -13.34
N ARG A 255 -2.86 -17.68 -14.03
CA ARG A 255 -2.84 -17.45 -15.48
C ARG A 255 -3.51 -18.58 -16.24
N ASP A 256 -3.14 -19.81 -15.93
CA ASP A 256 -3.61 -20.98 -16.67
C ASP A 256 -5.06 -21.34 -16.32
N ALA A 257 -5.54 -20.97 -15.12
CA ALA A 257 -6.94 -21.08 -14.72
C ALA A 257 -7.83 -19.94 -15.26
N THR A 258 -7.24 -18.86 -15.79
CA THR A 258 -7.96 -17.67 -16.26
C THR A 258 -8.20 -17.75 -17.78
N PRO A 259 -9.42 -17.49 -18.29
CA PRO A 259 -9.65 -17.42 -19.72
C PRO A 259 -8.75 -16.38 -20.38
N LYS A 260 -8.19 -16.69 -21.57
CA LYS A 260 -7.18 -15.85 -22.25
C LYS A 260 -7.55 -14.37 -22.35
N LEU A 261 -8.83 -14.07 -22.56
CA LEU A 261 -9.37 -12.71 -22.64
C LEU A 261 -9.12 -11.87 -21.37
N TRP A 262 -9.03 -12.53 -20.20
CA TRP A 262 -9.02 -11.89 -18.89
C TRP A 262 -7.68 -12.00 -18.14
N VAL A 263 -6.68 -12.66 -18.72
CA VAL A 263 -5.35 -12.85 -18.10
C VAL A 263 -4.73 -11.50 -17.69
N GLY A 264 -4.76 -10.52 -18.60
CA GLY A 264 -4.25 -9.17 -18.35
C GLY A 264 -2.88 -9.16 -17.68
N ALA A 265 -2.71 -8.29 -16.69
CA ALA A 265 -1.49 -8.20 -15.87
C ALA A 265 -1.51 -9.12 -14.63
N LEU A 266 -2.50 -10.00 -14.47
CA LEU A 266 -2.67 -10.91 -13.32
C LEU A 266 -2.62 -10.20 -11.95
N GLY A 267 -3.01 -8.93 -11.87
CA GLY A 267 -2.89 -8.15 -10.64
C GLY A 267 -1.46 -7.77 -10.25
N SER A 268 -0.54 -7.71 -11.22
CA SER A 268 0.76 -7.05 -11.07
C SER A 268 0.57 -5.59 -10.66
N HIS A 269 1.48 -5.08 -9.83
CA HIS A 269 1.39 -3.74 -9.30
C HIS A 269 1.98 -2.71 -10.25
N ASP A 270 1.29 -1.57 -10.34
CA ASP A 270 1.79 -0.34 -10.93
C ASP A 270 1.23 0.86 -10.16
N LEU A 271 1.80 2.03 -10.42
CA LEU A 271 1.31 3.28 -9.87
C LEU A 271 0.00 3.67 -10.54
N SER A 272 -1.00 4.05 -9.74
CA SER A 272 -2.21 4.66 -10.27
C SER A 272 -1.90 6.01 -10.93
N ASN A 273 -2.74 6.36 -11.91
CA ASN A 273 -2.61 7.63 -12.64
C ASN A 273 -2.55 8.83 -11.68
N GLY A 274 -1.51 9.64 -11.82
CA GLY A 274 -1.31 10.86 -11.02
C GLY A 274 -0.58 10.65 -9.69
N VAL A 275 -0.25 9.41 -9.30
CA VAL A 275 0.55 9.12 -8.12
C VAL A 275 2.04 9.30 -8.44
N HIS A 276 2.69 10.20 -7.73
CA HIS A 276 4.13 10.40 -7.87
C HIS A 276 4.91 9.25 -7.20
N PRO A 277 6.06 8.80 -7.76
CA PRO A 277 6.86 7.72 -7.17
C PRO A 277 7.22 7.93 -5.69
N SER A 278 7.49 9.16 -5.25
CA SER A 278 7.77 9.43 -3.82
C SER A 278 6.54 9.24 -2.92
N GLN A 279 5.33 9.53 -3.41
CA GLN A 279 4.09 9.31 -2.68
C GLN A 279 3.80 7.82 -2.56
N ALA A 280 4.00 7.08 -3.64
CA ALA A 280 3.87 5.62 -3.65
C ALA A 280 4.88 4.94 -2.73
N PHE A 281 6.12 5.42 -2.72
CA PHE A 281 7.15 4.93 -1.82
C PHE A 281 6.79 5.14 -0.35
N LEU A 282 6.34 6.34 0.02
CA LEU A 282 5.85 6.62 1.38
C LEU A 282 4.62 5.76 1.72
N MET A 283 3.70 5.57 0.76
CA MET A 283 2.52 4.73 0.95
C MET A 283 2.95 3.29 1.32
N GLU A 284 3.81 2.65 0.53
CA GLU A 284 4.26 1.28 0.81
C GLU A 284 5.05 1.15 2.12
N ILE A 285 5.81 2.18 2.52
CA ILE A 285 6.43 2.23 3.84
C ILE A 285 5.36 2.18 4.94
N MET A 286 4.33 3.03 4.86
CA MET A 286 3.32 3.14 5.90
C MET A 286 2.42 1.91 5.99
N LEU A 287 1.99 1.35 4.86
CA LEU A 287 1.19 0.12 4.85
C LEU A 287 1.97 -1.04 5.50
N THR A 288 3.22 -1.22 5.08
CA THR A 288 4.04 -2.31 5.63
C THR A 288 4.41 -2.05 7.09
N PHE A 289 4.59 -0.80 7.50
CA PHE A 289 4.77 -0.44 8.91
C PHE A 289 3.57 -0.89 9.75
N VAL A 290 2.34 -0.62 9.32
CA VAL A 290 1.11 -1.06 10.01
C VAL A 290 1.07 -2.58 10.13
N LEU A 291 1.29 -3.29 9.03
CA LEU A 291 1.33 -4.76 9.02
C LEU A 291 2.34 -5.32 10.04
N ILE A 292 3.58 -4.84 10.01
CA ILE A 292 4.65 -5.33 10.89
C ILE A 292 4.40 -4.92 12.35
N PHE A 293 3.90 -3.73 12.59
CA PHE A 293 3.52 -3.27 13.93
C PHE A 293 2.46 -4.19 14.54
N VAL A 294 1.43 -4.55 13.76
CA VAL A 294 0.38 -5.50 14.20
C VAL A 294 0.98 -6.87 14.46
N ILE A 295 1.76 -7.43 13.52
CA ILE A 295 2.41 -8.74 13.69
C ILE A 295 3.21 -8.78 14.99
N PHE A 296 4.00 -7.75 15.27
CA PHE A 296 4.80 -7.72 16.49
C PHE A 296 3.94 -7.66 17.74
N GLY A 297 2.88 -6.85 17.73
CA GLY A 297 2.01 -6.71 18.89
C GLY A 297 1.12 -7.93 19.18
N VAL A 298 0.80 -8.75 18.19
CA VAL A 298 -0.06 -9.93 18.40
C VAL A 298 0.69 -11.25 18.42
N ALA A 299 1.80 -11.39 17.68
CA ALA A 299 2.51 -12.66 17.50
C ALA A 299 3.89 -12.69 18.18
N VAL A 300 4.57 -11.55 18.34
CA VAL A 300 5.94 -11.50 18.88
C VAL A 300 5.94 -11.09 20.36
N ASP A 301 5.11 -10.12 20.72
CA ASP A 301 4.94 -9.67 22.09
C ASP A 301 4.19 -10.73 22.91
N ARG A 302 4.77 -11.12 24.05
CA ARG A 302 4.18 -12.11 24.96
C ARG A 302 2.92 -11.61 25.66
N ARG A 303 2.68 -10.29 25.67
CA ARG A 303 1.44 -9.65 26.13
C ARG A 303 0.32 -9.75 25.10
N GLY A 304 0.68 -10.01 23.84
CA GLY A 304 -0.24 -10.11 22.71
C GLY A 304 -1.04 -11.42 22.71
N PRO A 305 -2.22 -11.44 22.07
CA PRO A 305 -3.07 -12.61 22.02
C PRO A 305 -2.62 -13.60 20.92
N GLY A 306 -1.45 -14.23 21.10
CA GLY A 306 -0.78 -15.06 20.08
C GLY A 306 -1.63 -16.13 19.39
N VAL A 307 -2.60 -16.72 20.11
CA VAL A 307 -3.51 -17.76 19.56
C VAL A 307 -4.39 -17.22 18.43
N ILE A 308 -4.81 -15.96 18.51
CA ILE A 308 -5.66 -15.34 17.48
C ILE A 308 -4.86 -14.45 16.53
N ALA A 309 -3.53 -14.40 16.66
CA ALA A 309 -2.64 -13.52 15.88
C ALA A 309 -2.93 -13.48 14.37
N PRO A 310 -3.23 -14.60 13.67
CA PRO A 310 -3.52 -14.56 12.25
C PRO A 310 -4.69 -13.64 11.87
N LEU A 311 -5.71 -13.53 12.72
CA LEU A 311 -6.91 -12.73 12.42
C LEU A 311 -6.63 -11.21 12.42
N PRO A 312 -6.05 -10.60 13.47
CA PRO A 312 -5.61 -9.20 13.41
C PRO A 312 -4.61 -8.92 12.30
N ILE A 313 -3.70 -9.86 11.99
CA ILE A 313 -2.74 -9.70 10.89
C ILE A 313 -3.48 -9.60 9.55
N GLY A 314 -4.45 -10.48 9.29
CA GLY A 314 -5.29 -10.40 8.11
C GLY A 314 -6.12 -9.12 8.04
N PHE A 315 -6.64 -8.64 9.17
CA PHE A 315 -7.35 -7.35 9.21
C PHE A 315 -6.44 -6.15 8.95
N ALA A 316 -5.17 -6.18 9.38
CA ALA A 316 -4.20 -5.16 9.01
C ALA A 316 -4.03 -5.10 7.48
N VAL A 317 -3.80 -6.26 6.84
CA VAL A 317 -3.71 -6.36 5.38
C VAL A 317 -4.99 -5.87 4.68
N LEU A 318 -6.17 -6.19 5.21
CA LEU A 318 -7.45 -5.69 4.70
C LEU A 318 -7.50 -4.16 4.74
N VAL A 319 -7.24 -3.57 5.90
CA VAL A 319 -7.27 -2.11 6.08
C VAL A 319 -6.25 -1.43 5.18
N ASP A 320 -5.05 -1.99 5.09
CA ASP A 320 -4.00 -1.49 4.21
C ASP A 320 -4.41 -1.58 2.73
N HIS A 321 -5.13 -2.60 2.31
CA HIS A 321 -5.67 -2.67 0.94
C HIS A 321 -6.76 -1.62 0.70
N LEU A 322 -7.64 -1.35 1.66
CA LEU A 322 -8.66 -0.29 1.53
C LEU A 322 -8.03 1.08 1.29
N VAL A 323 -6.81 1.30 1.78
CA VAL A 323 -6.07 2.55 1.61
C VAL A 323 -5.15 2.52 0.39
N GLY A 324 -4.33 1.49 0.25
CA GLY A 324 -3.20 1.45 -0.68
C GLY A 324 -3.55 1.04 -2.11
N VAL A 325 -4.64 0.29 -2.31
CA VAL A 325 -4.99 -0.22 -3.65
C VAL A 325 -5.19 0.91 -4.66
N PRO A 326 -5.90 2.02 -4.34
CA PRO A 326 -6.02 3.16 -5.25
C PRO A 326 -4.71 3.90 -5.57
N TYR A 327 -3.61 3.65 -4.84
CA TYR A 327 -2.33 4.34 -5.04
C TYR A 327 -1.30 3.48 -5.77
N THR A 328 -1.06 2.29 -5.24
CA THR A 328 0.06 1.42 -5.63
C THR A 328 -0.37 -0.01 -5.93
N GLY A 329 -1.65 -0.33 -5.70
CA GLY A 329 -2.16 -1.71 -5.63
C GLY A 329 -1.98 -2.38 -4.26
N ALA A 330 -1.41 -1.68 -3.26
CA ALA A 330 -1.14 -2.15 -1.90
C ALA A 330 -0.25 -3.40 -1.84
N SER A 331 1.05 -3.23 -2.13
CA SER A 331 1.98 -4.35 -2.17
C SER A 331 2.23 -4.97 -0.80
N MET A 332 2.85 -4.22 0.11
CA MET A 332 3.37 -4.67 1.41
C MET A 332 4.31 -5.88 1.41
N ASN A 333 4.46 -6.54 0.26
CA ASN A 333 5.00 -7.88 0.12
C ASN A 333 5.74 -7.99 -1.22
N PRO A 334 7.08 -8.00 -1.19
CA PRO A 334 7.88 -8.11 -2.41
C PRO A 334 7.57 -9.36 -3.24
N ALA A 335 7.26 -10.50 -2.61
CA ALA A 335 6.92 -11.73 -3.34
C ALA A 335 5.56 -11.60 -4.06
N ARG A 336 4.57 -10.97 -3.42
CA ARG A 336 3.24 -10.73 -4.03
C ARG A 336 3.29 -9.75 -5.22
N SER A 337 4.29 -8.88 -5.26
CA SER A 337 4.58 -8.04 -6.44
C SER A 337 5.36 -8.80 -7.50
N PHE A 338 6.35 -9.59 -7.08
CA PHE A 338 7.25 -10.33 -7.97
C PHE A 338 6.56 -11.41 -8.79
N GLY A 339 5.76 -12.27 -8.17
CA GLY A 339 5.13 -13.42 -8.84
C GLY A 339 4.33 -13.02 -10.10
N PRO A 340 3.31 -12.15 -9.97
CA PRO A 340 2.53 -11.70 -11.12
C PRO A 340 3.33 -10.94 -12.17
N ALA A 341 4.31 -10.11 -11.77
CA ALA A 341 5.16 -9.37 -12.70
C ALA A 341 6.01 -10.32 -13.56
N VAL A 342 6.59 -11.36 -12.96
CA VAL A 342 7.35 -12.40 -13.67
C VAL A 342 6.47 -13.15 -14.67
N VAL A 343 5.28 -13.58 -14.24
CA VAL A 343 4.42 -14.45 -15.06
C VAL A 343 3.72 -13.69 -16.17
N SER A 344 3.26 -12.47 -15.91
CA SER A 344 2.56 -11.64 -16.91
C SER A 344 3.52 -10.85 -17.81
N GLY A 345 4.77 -10.65 -17.38
CA GLY A 345 5.70 -9.71 -18.00
C GLY A 345 5.38 -8.24 -17.74
N ALA A 346 4.34 -7.93 -16.95
CA ALA A 346 3.94 -6.57 -16.63
C ALA A 346 4.79 -6.01 -15.48
N TRP A 347 5.95 -5.47 -15.83
CA TRP A 347 6.86 -4.80 -14.90
C TRP A 347 6.60 -3.29 -14.87
N SER A 348 6.29 -2.75 -13.70
CA SER A 348 6.24 -1.31 -13.50
C SER A 348 7.63 -0.69 -13.67
N ASN A 349 7.73 0.49 -14.27
CA ASN A 349 8.97 1.28 -14.27
C ASN A 349 9.43 1.66 -12.84
N ASN A 350 8.50 1.63 -11.88
CA ASN A 350 8.76 1.95 -10.47
C ASN A 350 8.79 0.70 -9.60
N PHE A 351 9.06 -0.47 -10.17
CA PHE A 351 8.96 -1.76 -9.47
C PHE A 351 9.86 -1.85 -8.22
N TRP A 352 10.96 -1.08 -8.18
CA TRP A 352 11.83 -0.95 -7.01
C TRP A 352 11.07 -0.53 -5.74
N ILE A 353 9.99 0.25 -5.87
CA ILE A 353 9.15 0.69 -4.75
C ILE A 353 8.57 -0.50 -3.99
N TYR A 354 8.15 -1.55 -4.71
CA TYR A 354 7.54 -2.74 -4.13
C TYR A 354 8.53 -3.67 -3.41
N TRP A 355 9.83 -3.36 -3.49
CA TRP A 355 10.87 -3.99 -2.69
C TRP A 355 11.30 -3.08 -1.55
N PHE A 356 11.72 -1.87 -1.88
CA PHE A 356 12.29 -0.96 -0.89
C PHE A 356 11.22 -0.40 0.05
N GLY A 357 10.05 0.00 -0.43
CA GLY A 357 8.96 0.54 0.41
C GLY A 357 8.61 -0.42 1.54
N PRO A 358 8.26 -1.69 1.22
CA PRO A 358 7.98 -2.69 2.24
C PRO A 358 9.15 -2.99 3.17
N CYS A 359 10.37 -3.12 2.66
CA CYS A 359 11.54 -3.38 3.50
C CYS A 359 11.85 -2.24 4.48
N PHE A 360 11.68 -0.97 4.06
CA PHE A 360 11.84 0.19 4.95
C PHE A 360 10.75 0.23 6.02
N GLY A 361 9.47 0.06 5.63
CA GLY A 361 8.37 -0.02 6.59
C GLY A 361 8.57 -1.13 7.63
N ALA A 362 9.00 -2.30 7.18
CA ALA A 362 9.31 -3.44 8.04
C ALA A 362 10.48 -3.19 8.99
N THR A 363 11.54 -2.55 8.50
CA THR A 363 12.70 -2.18 9.31
C THR A 363 12.31 -1.20 10.41
N PHE A 364 11.59 -0.12 10.08
CA PHE A 364 11.17 0.87 11.06
C PHE A 364 10.21 0.31 12.10
N ALA A 365 9.19 -0.45 11.69
CA ALA A 365 8.22 -1.03 12.62
C ALA A 365 8.86 -2.04 13.57
N SER A 366 9.69 -2.96 13.05
CA SER A 366 10.35 -3.97 13.90
C SER A 366 11.36 -3.36 14.86
N ALA A 367 12.14 -2.36 14.43
CA ALA A 367 13.05 -1.63 15.31
C ALA A 367 12.29 -0.87 16.39
N LEU A 368 11.26 -0.09 16.01
CA LEU A 368 10.42 0.63 16.97
C LEU A 368 9.82 -0.34 18.00
N TYR A 369 9.22 -1.45 17.55
CA TYR A 369 8.58 -2.39 18.45
C TYR A 369 9.56 -3.06 19.41
N ARG A 370 10.69 -3.54 18.88
CA ARG A 370 11.71 -4.21 19.67
C ARG A 370 12.30 -3.29 20.73
N TYR A 371 12.71 -2.09 20.36
CA TYR A 371 13.57 -1.29 21.21
C TYR A 371 12.80 -0.25 22.04
N VAL A 372 11.56 0.10 21.64
CA VAL A 372 10.73 1.04 22.41
C VAL A 372 9.66 0.31 23.21
N PHE A 373 9.01 -0.70 22.64
CA PHE A 373 7.86 -1.34 23.27
C PHE A 373 8.17 -2.65 24.01
N LEU A 374 9.27 -3.36 23.67
CA LEU A 374 9.66 -4.62 24.32
C LEU A 374 10.79 -4.49 25.37
N GLU A 375 11.55 -3.39 25.43
CA GLU A 375 12.62 -3.25 26.43
C GLU A 375 12.05 -3.07 27.86
N PRO A 376 12.45 -3.90 28.84
CA PRO A 376 12.14 -3.66 30.24
C PRO A 376 12.93 -2.44 30.73
N ILE A 377 12.24 -1.45 31.31
CA ILE A 377 12.89 -0.38 32.07
C ILE A 377 13.75 -1.05 33.15
N THR A 378 15.07 -0.94 33.03
CA THR A 378 15.99 -1.38 34.08
C THR A 378 15.84 -0.39 35.24
N ILE A 379 15.02 -0.73 36.22
CA ILE A 379 15.05 -0.04 37.52
C ILE A 379 16.35 -0.49 38.18
N LEU A 380 17.37 0.38 38.18
CA LEU A 380 18.57 0.12 38.97
C LEU A 380 18.13 -0.08 40.42
N PRO A 381 18.57 -1.16 41.10
CA PRO A 381 18.26 -1.32 42.51
C PRO A 381 18.82 -0.12 43.25
N THR A 382 17.94 0.66 43.89
CA THR A 382 18.36 1.68 44.85
C THR A 382 19.17 0.95 45.90
N THR A 383 20.46 1.25 45.97
CA THR A 383 21.32 0.84 47.06
C THR A 383 20.74 1.42 48.34
N SER A 384 19.92 0.65 49.05
CA SER A 384 19.62 0.95 50.44
C SER A 384 20.91 0.75 51.20
N SER A 385 21.52 1.86 51.58
CA SER A 385 22.63 1.91 52.52
C SER A 385 22.20 1.17 53.79
N THR A 386 22.73 -0.03 53.99
CA THR A 386 22.63 -0.74 55.26
C THR A 386 23.51 0.02 56.24
N SER A 387 22.91 0.89 57.06
CA SER A 387 23.59 1.39 58.25
C SER A 387 23.63 0.25 59.28
N SER A 388 24.84 -0.24 59.48
CA SER A 388 25.18 -1.16 60.57
C SER A 388 24.91 -0.47 61.92
N SER A 389 23.91 -0.91 62.67
CA SER A 389 23.85 -0.70 64.12
C SER A 389 24.17 -2.00 64.86
N LYS A 390 25.35 -2.05 65.45
CA LYS A 390 25.76 -3.03 66.47
C LYS A 390 24.96 -2.82 67.77
N GLN A 391 24.52 -3.89 68.42
CA GLN A 391 24.61 -4.23 69.87
C GLN A 391 23.54 -5.25 70.31
N PRO A 392 23.65 -5.92 71.49
CA PRO A 392 24.65 -6.94 71.84
C PRO A 392 23.99 -8.27 72.27
N THR A 393 24.80 -9.31 72.34
CA THR A 393 24.50 -10.62 72.95
C THR A 393 23.98 -10.51 74.39
N VAL A 394 22.86 -11.19 74.69
CA VAL A 394 22.52 -11.68 76.03
C VAL A 394 22.23 -13.16 75.93
N ALA A 395 22.97 -13.94 76.72
CA ALA A 395 22.83 -15.38 76.86
C ALA A 395 21.92 -15.74 78.06
N SER A 396 21.27 -16.89 77.90
CA SER A 396 20.93 -17.90 78.92
C SER A 396 19.51 -18.00 79.52
N ARG A 397 19.16 -19.29 79.71
CA ARG A 397 18.01 -19.95 80.36
C ARG A 397 16.82 -20.19 79.42
N SER A 398 16.38 -21.42 79.14
CA SER A 398 16.44 -22.71 79.87
C SER A 398 16.78 -23.89 78.98
#